data_AF-A0A935BXT8-F1
#
_entry.id   AF-A0A935BXT8-F1
#
_cell.length_a   1.000
_cell.length_b   1.000
_cell.length_c   1.000
_cell.angle_alpha   90.00
_cell.angle_beta   90.00
_cell.angle_gamma   90.00
#
_symmetry.space_group_name_H-M   'P 1'
#
loop_
_entity.id
_entity.type
_entity.pdbx_description
1 polymer ?
#
loop_
_entity_poly.entity_id
_entity_poly.type
_entity_poly.pdbx_seq_one_letter_code
_entity_poly.pdbx_strand_id
1 'polypeptide(L)'
;MGKLAAVTCETAKPDLKRDRLLGDGDGLFLRVRPHGTKTWVIEYVFQGQRTKYTIGGYSRDGAPGESIPDWLRHGQQSLTQARSIAGSWKAARRGGHDPAAEWEILLSHERGIETAKLAAIEAVRKQPTVNDAVDSFMQKIMAGKKSA
;
A
#
# COMPACT_ATOMS: atom_id res chain seq x y z
N MET A 1 -28.78 8.85 1.05
CA MET A 1 -27.56 9.68 1.09
C MET A 1 -27.24 10.05 -0.36
N GLY A 2 -27.06 11.34 -0.67
CA GLY A 2 -26.83 11.79 -2.06
C GLY A 2 -25.40 11.52 -2.52
N LYS A 3 -25.18 11.44 -3.84
CA LYS A 3 -23.83 11.34 -4.42
C LYS A 3 -23.03 12.60 -4.12
N LEU A 4 -21.72 12.46 -3.90
CA LEU A 4 -20.82 13.59 -3.69
C LEU A 4 -20.53 14.31 -5.01
N ALA A 5 -20.35 15.63 -4.93
CA ALA A 5 -19.72 16.42 -5.98
C ALA A 5 -18.25 16.70 -5.62
N ALA A 6 -17.40 16.97 -6.62
CA ALA A 6 -16.00 17.32 -6.40
C ALA A 6 -15.85 18.51 -5.44
N VAL A 7 -16.64 19.57 -5.65
CA VAL A 7 -16.67 20.75 -4.77
C VAL A 7 -17.05 20.40 -3.32
N THR A 8 -17.94 19.41 -3.12
CA THR A 8 -18.30 18.94 -1.78
C THR A 8 -17.12 18.27 -1.11
N CYS A 9 -16.31 17.50 -1.85
CA CYS A 9 -15.13 16.83 -1.32
C CYS A 9 -14.06 17.84 -0.87
N GLU A 10 -13.87 18.90 -1.65
CA GLU A 10 -12.89 19.95 -1.37
C GLU A 10 -13.27 20.77 -0.15
N THR A 11 -14.51 21.26 -0.13
CA THR A 11 -15.03 22.21 0.86
C THR A 11 -15.55 21.55 2.13
N ALA A 12 -15.59 20.22 2.19
CA ALA A 12 -16.04 19.48 3.36
C ALA A 12 -15.24 19.90 4.61
N LYS A 13 -15.95 20.54 5.54
CA LYS A 13 -15.38 21.00 6.81
C LYS A 13 -15.26 19.84 7.81
N PRO A 14 -14.19 19.81 8.61
CA PRO A 14 -14.04 18.85 9.69
C PRO A 14 -15.04 19.10 10.81
N ASP A 15 -15.37 18.04 11.56
CA ASP A 15 -16.01 18.12 12.87
C ASP A 15 -14.90 18.03 13.92
N LEU A 16 -14.78 19.02 14.81
CA LEU A 16 -13.69 19.11 15.79
C LEU A 16 -13.68 17.95 16.80
N LYS A 17 -14.79 17.21 16.95
CA LYS A 17 -14.94 16.16 17.96
C LYS A 17 -14.80 14.75 17.40
N ARG A 18 -15.05 14.54 16.11
CA ARG A 18 -15.13 13.20 15.52
C ARG A 18 -14.90 13.18 14.02
N ASP A 19 -14.63 11.99 13.51
CA ASP A 19 -14.60 11.74 12.07
C ASP A 19 -15.99 11.92 11.46
N ARG A 20 -16.07 12.71 10.40
CA ARG A 20 -17.27 12.86 9.58
C ARG A 20 -17.17 11.94 8.37
N LEU A 21 -18.20 11.13 8.12
CA LEU A 21 -18.31 10.27 6.95
C LEU A 21 -19.34 10.83 5.98
N LEU A 22 -18.91 11.14 4.75
CA LEU A 22 -19.79 11.57 3.67
C LEU A 22 -19.91 10.43 2.65
N GLY A 23 -21.08 9.82 2.54
CA GLY A 23 -21.31 8.70 1.62
C GLY A 23 -21.48 9.16 0.17
N ASP A 24 -20.92 8.40 -0.77
CA ASP A 24 -21.06 8.61 -2.22
C ASP A 24 -21.90 7.53 -2.91
N GLY A 25 -22.01 6.34 -2.29
CA GLY A 25 -22.63 5.14 -2.87
C GLY A 25 -21.64 3.98 -2.94
N ASP A 26 -22.12 2.77 -3.20
CA ASP A 26 -21.29 1.55 -3.33
C ASP A 26 -20.38 1.21 -2.13
N GLY A 27 -20.72 1.74 -0.95
CA GLY A 27 -19.90 1.60 0.26
C GLY A 27 -18.74 2.59 0.31
N LEU A 28 -18.62 3.53 -0.64
CA LEU A 28 -17.61 4.58 -0.67
C LEU A 28 -18.01 5.76 0.23
N PHE A 29 -17.06 6.18 1.06
CA PHE A 29 -17.18 7.33 1.95
C PHE A 29 -15.94 8.22 1.85
N LEU A 30 -16.15 9.54 1.88
CA LEU A 30 -15.11 10.49 2.24
C LEU A 30 -15.09 10.65 3.77
N ARG A 31 -14.01 10.21 4.41
CA ARG A 31 -13.75 10.42 5.83
C ARG A 31 -12.96 11.71 6.03
N VAL A 32 -13.57 12.67 6.72
CA VAL A 32 -12.95 13.92 7.14
C VAL A 32 -12.66 13.85 8.63
N ARG A 33 -11.37 13.82 8.99
CA ARG A 33 -10.92 13.79 10.40
C ARG A 33 -11.01 15.17 11.05
N PRO A 34 -11.01 15.27 12.40
CA PRO A 34 -11.03 16.56 13.10
C PRO A 34 -9.94 17.54 12.69
N HIS A 35 -8.75 17.04 12.36
CA HIS A 35 -7.61 17.84 11.88
C HIS A 35 -7.70 18.21 10.38
N GLY A 36 -8.82 17.94 9.70
CA GLY A 36 -9.08 18.34 8.32
C GLY A 36 -8.60 17.37 7.25
N THR A 37 -7.83 16.32 7.59
CA THR A 37 -7.41 15.31 6.62
C THR A 37 -8.60 14.55 6.07
N LYS A 38 -8.61 14.40 4.75
CA LYS A 38 -9.66 13.73 3.99
C LYS A 38 -9.10 12.44 3.40
N THR A 39 -9.79 11.32 3.64
CA THR A 39 -9.40 9.99 3.16
C THR A 39 -10.60 9.26 2.59
N TRP A 40 -10.39 8.51 1.52
CA TRP A 40 -11.39 7.63 0.94
C TRP A 40 -11.43 6.30 1.67
N VAL A 41 -12.64 5.86 2.01
CA VAL A 41 -12.88 4.60 2.71
C VAL A 41 -13.95 3.82 1.98
N ILE A 42 -13.74 2.53 1.80
CA ILE A 42 -14.77 1.59 1.33
C ILE A 42 -15.18 0.70 2.51
N GLU A 43 -16.47 0.73 2.85
CA GLU A 43 -17.07 -0.19 3.82
C GLU A 43 -17.96 -1.21 3.10
N TYR A 44 -17.79 -2.49 3.43
CA TYR A 44 -18.62 -3.57 2.90
C TYR A 44 -18.73 -4.77 3.84
N VAL A 45 -19.63 -5.68 3.51
CA VAL A 45 -19.67 -7.03 4.07
C VAL A 45 -19.38 -8.04 2.97
N PHE A 46 -18.49 -8.99 3.25
CA PHE A 46 -18.17 -10.10 2.35
C PHE A 46 -18.08 -11.38 3.19
N GLN A 47 -18.81 -12.43 2.79
CA GLN A 47 -18.89 -13.71 3.52
C GLN A 47 -19.16 -13.55 5.04
N GLY A 48 -20.04 -12.61 5.40
CA GLY A 48 -20.39 -12.32 6.80
C GLY A 48 -19.39 -11.46 7.56
N GLN A 49 -18.23 -11.15 6.99
CA GLN A 49 -17.22 -10.29 7.59
C GLN A 49 -17.37 -8.84 7.13
N ARG A 50 -17.42 -7.91 8.09
CA ARG A 50 -17.47 -6.47 7.80
C ARG A 50 -16.05 -5.94 7.62
N THR A 51 -15.79 -5.39 6.44
CA THR A 51 -14.50 -4.79 6.07
C THR A 51 -14.65 -3.28 5.95
N LYS A 52 -13.67 -2.55 6.49
CA LYS A 52 -13.50 -1.11 6.33
C LYS A 52 -12.08 -0.85 5.84
N TYR A 53 -11.94 -0.49 4.58
CA TYR A 53 -10.64 -0.34 3.93
C TYR A 53 -10.40 1.12 3.53
N THR A 54 -9.24 1.67 3.87
CA THR A 54 -8.85 3.02 3.43
C THR A 54 -8.09 2.89 2.12
N ILE A 55 -8.65 3.41 1.02
CA ILE A 55 -8.03 3.30 -0.31
C ILE A 55 -7.03 4.42 -0.61
N GLY A 56 -7.02 5.48 0.21
CA GLY A 56 -6.01 6.54 0.17
C GLY A 56 -6.55 7.91 0.62
N GLY A 57 -5.71 8.93 0.50
CA GLY A 57 -6.07 10.33 0.74
C GLY A 57 -6.91 10.92 -0.39
N TYR A 58 -7.69 11.94 -0.08
CA TYR A 58 -8.36 12.73 -1.11
C TYR A 58 -7.37 13.71 -1.74
N SER A 59 -7.24 13.65 -3.06
CA SER A 59 -6.56 14.64 -3.88
C SER A 59 -7.49 15.07 -5.01
N ARG A 60 -7.49 16.35 -5.39
CA ARG A 60 -8.28 16.83 -6.53
C ARG A 60 -7.81 16.16 -7.83
N ASP A 61 -6.50 16.12 -8.03
CA ASP A 61 -5.87 15.62 -9.25
C ASP A 61 -5.77 14.09 -9.26
N GLY A 62 -5.81 13.48 -8.07
CA GLY A 62 -5.73 12.03 -7.91
C GLY A 62 -4.33 11.46 -8.07
N ALA A 63 -4.25 10.16 -8.33
CA ALA A 63 -3.00 9.45 -8.60
C ALA A 63 -2.66 9.46 -10.10
N PRO A 64 -1.37 9.52 -10.48
CA PRO A 64 -0.95 9.17 -11.83
C PRO A 64 -1.16 7.67 -12.10
N GLY A 65 -1.07 7.28 -13.38
CA GLY A 65 -1.27 5.90 -13.83
C GLY A 65 -2.68 5.63 -14.34
N GLU A 66 -2.88 4.46 -14.94
CA GLU A 66 -4.11 4.11 -15.66
C GLU A 66 -4.86 2.93 -15.01
N SER A 67 -4.27 2.31 -13.97
CA SER A 67 -4.84 1.12 -13.32
C SER A 67 -5.17 1.35 -11.83
N ILE A 68 -6.13 0.57 -11.32
CA ILE A 68 -6.48 0.58 -9.89
C ILE A 68 -5.29 0.25 -8.99
N PRO A 69 -4.47 -0.79 -9.29
CA PRO A 69 -3.24 -1.03 -8.54
C PRO A 69 -2.32 0.19 -8.46
N ASP A 70 -2.08 0.89 -9.56
CA ASP A 70 -1.22 2.09 -9.57
C ASP A 70 -1.77 3.17 -8.65
N TRP A 71 -3.08 3.43 -8.73
CA TRP A 71 -3.74 4.43 -7.90
C TRP A 71 -3.74 4.07 -6.41
N LEU A 72 -3.88 2.78 -6.08
CA LEU A 72 -3.82 2.29 -4.71
C LEU A 72 -2.41 2.38 -4.14
N ARG A 73 -1.35 2.08 -4.93
CA ARG A 73 0.06 2.28 -4.51
C ARG A 73 0.38 3.73 -4.23
N HIS A 74 -0.09 4.62 -5.10
CA HIS A 74 0.13 6.05 -4.93
C HIS A 74 -0.57 6.59 -3.68
N GLY A 75 -1.73 6.03 -3.32
CA GLY A 75 -2.40 6.32 -2.04
C GLY A 75 -3.07 7.69 -1.97
N GLN A 76 -3.29 8.36 -3.10
CA GLN A 76 -4.10 9.58 -3.21
C GLN A 76 -5.06 9.45 -4.39
N GLN A 77 -6.35 9.70 -4.20
CA GLN A 77 -7.34 9.52 -5.26
C GLN A 77 -8.27 10.72 -5.41
N SER A 78 -8.63 11.00 -6.66
CA SER A 78 -9.74 11.88 -6.99
C SER A 78 -11.08 11.19 -6.73
N LEU A 79 -12.17 11.95 -6.70
CA LEU A 79 -13.52 11.39 -6.57
C LEU A 79 -13.81 10.36 -7.68
N THR A 80 -13.38 10.64 -8.90
CA THR A 80 -13.57 9.74 -10.05
C THR A 80 -12.81 8.43 -9.86
N GLN A 81 -11.54 8.49 -9.46
CA GLN A 81 -10.75 7.29 -9.18
C GLN A 81 -11.32 6.49 -8.01
N ALA A 82 -11.73 7.16 -6.92
CA ALA A 82 -12.35 6.51 -5.77
C ALA A 82 -13.64 5.76 -6.16
N ARG A 83 -14.47 6.35 -7.04
CA ARG A 83 -15.65 5.68 -7.62
C ARG A 83 -15.29 4.47 -8.47
N SER A 84 -14.27 4.59 -9.33
CA SER A 84 -13.80 3.47 -10.15
C SER A 84 -13.31 2.30 -9.29
N ILE A 85 -12.56 2.59 -8.23
CA ILE A 85 -12.11 1.58 -7.25
C ILE A 85 -13.31 0.93 -6.56
N ALA A 86 -14.24 1.73 -6.03
CA ALA A 86 -15.43 1.20 -5.35
C ALA A 86 -16.33 0.35 -6.27
N GLY A 87 -16.52 0.79 -7.52
CA GLY A 87 -17.27 0.05 -8.53
C GLY A 87 -16.60 -1.28 -8.89
N SER A 88 -15.28 -1.27 -9.12
CA SER A 88 -14.50 -2.48 -9.38
C SER A 88 -14.55 -3.45 -8.19
N TRP A 89 -14.36 -2.96 -6.97
CA TRP A 89 -14.43 -3.78 -5.74
C TRP A 89 -15.82 -4.34 -5.49
N LYS A 90 -16.87 -3.60 -5.86
CA LYS A 90 -18.24 -4.13 -5.84
C LYS A 90 -18.43 -5.24 -6.86
N ALA A 91 -17.87 -5.11 -8.06
CA ALA A 91 -17.92 -6.15 -9.09
C ALA A 91 -17.15 -7.41 -8.65
N ALA A 92 -15.95 -7.26 -8.11
CA ALA A 92 -15.14 -8.36 -7.58
C ALA A 92 -15.90 -9.17 -6.51
N ARG A 93 -16.52 -8.47 -5.54
CA ARG A 93 -17.34 -9.12 -4.50
C ARG A 93 -18.55 -9.86 -5.04
N ARG A 94 -19.19 -9.33 -6.09
CA ARG A 94 -20.27 -10.04 -6.79
C ARG A 94 -19.78 -11.30 -7.50
N GLY A 95 -18.52 -11.31 -7.94
CA GLY A 95 -17.84 -12.48 -8.48
C GLY A 95 -17.33 -13.46 -7.41
N GLY A 96 -17.51 -13.18 -6.11
CA GLY A 96 -17.05 -14.05 -5.03
C GLY A 96 -15.61 -13.80 -4.58
N HIS A 97 -15.03 -12.66 -4.94
CA HIS A 97 -13.66 -12.26 -4.57
C HIS A 97 -13.65 -11.20 -3.47
N ASP A 98 -12.68 -11.27 -2.55
CA ASP A 98 -12.44 -10.21 -1.56
C ASP A 98 -11.32 -9.28 -2.04
N PRO A 99 -11.64 -8.11 -2.62
CA PRO A 99 -10.65 -7.25 -3.26
C PRO A 99 -9.66 -6.63 -2.26
N ALA A 100 -10.06 -6.40 -1.00
CA ALA A 100 -9.11 -5.92 0.02
C ALA A 100 -8.11 -7.01 0.40
N ALA A 101 -8.58 -8.25 0.58
CA ALA A 101 -7.70 -9.38 0.91
C ALA A 101 -6.72 -9.68 -0.24
N GLU A 102 -7.21 -9.71 -1.48
CA GLU A 102 -6.37 -9.90 -2.67
C GLU A 102 -5.30 -8.80 -2.80
N TRP A 103 -5.69 -7.55 -2.53
CA TRP A 103 -4.76 -6.43 -2.53
C TRP A 103 -3.68 -6.53 -1.45
N GLU A 104 -4.04 -6.91 -0.23
CA GLU A 104 -3.09 -7.12 0.86
C GLU A 104 -2.13 -8.29 0.58
N ILE A 105 -2.64 -9.37 -0.02
CA ILE A 105 -1.81 -10.49 -0.48
C ILE A 105 -0.77 -9.97 -1.49
N LEU A 106 -1.21 -9.18 -2.47
CA LEU A 106 -0.33 -8.59 -3.47
C LEU A 106 0.76 -7.72 -2.80
N LEU A 107 0.39 -6.78 -1.93
CA LEU A 107 1.35 -5.93 -1.22
C LEU A 107 2.34 -6.74 -0.38
N SER A 108 1.87 -7.81 0.28
CA SER A 108 2.72 -8.69 1.07
C SER A 108 3.77 -9.40 0.21
N HIS A 109 3.39 -9.83 -0.98
CA HIS A 109 4.27 -10.48 -1.95
C HIS A 109 5.32 -9.49 -2.48
N GLU A 110 4.91 -8.29 -2.87
CA GLU A 110 5.82 -7.22 -3.32
C GLU A 110 6.84 -6.85 -2.24
N ARG A 111 6.38 -6.70 -0.99
CA ARG A 111 7.27 -6.43 0.15
C ARG A 111 8.23 -7.59 0.40
N GLY A 112 7.76 -8.83 0.27
CA GLY A 112 8.62 -10.03 0.37
C GLY A 112 9.74 -10.01 -0.65
N ILE A 113 9.42 -9.72 -1.92
CA ILE A 113 10.42 -9.58 -3.00
C ILE A 113 11.43 -8.48 -2.65
N GLU A 114 10.98 -7.32 -2.21
CA GLU A 114 11.88 -6.20 -1.90
C GLU A 114 12.81 -6.54 -0.73
N THR A 115 12.29 -7.15 0.34
CA THR A 115 13.11 -7.60 1.45
C THR A 115 14.16 -8.63 1.04
N ALA A 116 13.81 -9.56 0.14
CA ALA A 116 14.75 -10.53 -0.40
C ALA A 116 15.84 -9.87 -1.26
N LYS A 117 15.49 -8.85 -2.06
CA LYS A 117 16.48 -8.06 -2.83
C LYS A 117 17.46 -7.36 -1.92
N LEU A 118 16.98 -6.66 -0.89
CA LEU A 118 17.84 -5.97 0.08
C LEU A 118 18.73 -6.95 0.84
N ALA A 119 18.19 -8.11 1.24
CA ALA A 119 18.96 -9.16 1.89
C ALA A 119 20.05 -9.74 0.97
N ALA A 120 19.77 -9.92 -0.32
CA ALA A 120 20.75 -10.37 -1.29
C ALA A 120 21.88 -9.34 -1.52
N ILE A 121 21.53 -8.06 -1.63
CA ILE A 121 22.53 -6.97 -1.74
C ILE A 121 23.44 -6.96 -0.49
N GLU A 122 22.86 -7.07 0.70
CA GLU A 122 23.62 -7.10 1.94
C GLU A 122 24.47 -8.39 2.08
N ALA A 123 23.97 -9.53 1.61
CA ALA A 123 24.72 -10.78 1.59
C ALA A 123 25.94 -10.69 0.66
N VAL A 124 25.78 -10.12 -0.54
CA VAL A 124 26.90 -9.84 -1.46
C VAL A 124 27.90 -8.89 -0.81
N ARG A 125 27.43 -7.83 -0.14
CA ARG A 125 28.31 -6.89 0.58
C ARG A 125 29.13 -7.56 1.70
N LYS A 126 28.58 -8.58 2.36
CA LYS A 126 29.26 -9.33 3.43
C LYS A 126 30.21 -10.41 2.92
N GLN A 127 30.22 -10.72 1.63
CA GLN A 127 31.17 -11.69 1.09
C GLN A 127 32.59 -11.14 1.18
N PRO A 128 33.57 -11.95 1.61
CA PRO A 128 34.97 -11.54 1.64
C PRO A 128 35.42 -11.19 0.22
N THR A 129 36.17 -10.10 0.10
CA THR A 129 36.73 -9.68 -1.18
C THR A 129 37.87 -10.62 -1.61
N VAL A 130 38.31 -10.50 -2.87
CA VAL A 130 39.48 -11.24 -3.36
C VAL A 130 40.71 -10.97 -2.51
N ASN A 131 40.91 -9.73 -2.05
CA ASN A 131 42.02 -9.38 -1.17
C ASN A 131 41.91 -10.06 0.20
N ASP A 132 40.71 -10.06 0.79
CA ASP A 132 40.48 -10.76 2.07
C ASP A 132 40.74 -12.28 1.95
N ALA A 133 40.38 -12.87 0.79
CA ALA A 133 40.65 -14.27 0.51
C ALA A 133 42.15 -14.55 0.31
N VAL A 134 42.88 -13.66 -0.38
CA VAL A 134 44.33 -13.74 -0.58
C VAL A 134 45.07 -13.60 0.77
N ASP A 135 44.69 -12.63 1.60
CA ASP A 135 45.29 -12.41 2.91
C ASP A 135 45.06 -13.62 3.85
N SER A 136 43.84 -14.15 3.86
CA SER A 136 43.49 -15.36 4.62
C SER A 136 44.30 -16.58 4.16
N PHE A 137 44.49 -16.75 2.84
CA PHE A 137 45.32 -17.81 2.29
C PHE A 137 46.80 -17.66 2.68
N MET A 138 47.36 -16.46 2.60
CA MET A 138 48.74 -16.17 2.97
C MET A 138 49.00 -16.39 4.46
N GLN A 139 48.06 -15.98 5.33
CA GLN A 139 48.14 -16.27 6.77
C GLN A 139 48.18 -17.79 7.06
N LYS A 140 47.38 -18.57 6.34
CA LYS A 140 47.34 -20.03 6.51
C LYS A 140 48.66 -20.70 6.12
N ILE A 141 49.28 -20.26 5.02
CA ILE A 141 50.62 -20.75 4.61
C ILE A 141 51.68 -20.41 5.66
N MET A 142 51.67 -19.17 6.18
CA MET A 142 52.64 -18.74 7.18
C MET A 142 52.49 -19.47 8.53
N ALA A 143 51.26 -19.80 8.93
CA ALA A 143 51.00 -20.58 10.13
C ALA A 143 51.47 -22.04 9.99
N GLY A 144 51.26 -22.67 8.83
CA GLY A 144 51.73 -24.03 8.54
C GLY A 144 53.26 -24.15 8.49
N LYS A 145 53.96 -23.12 8.00
CA LYS A 145 55.43 -23.08 7.99
C LYS A 145 56.09 -22.87 9.36
N LYS A 146 55.35 -22.44 10.39
CA LYS A 146 55.87 -22.25 11.76
C LYS A 146 55.76 -23.48 12.66
N SER A 147 55.17 -24.58 12.18
CA SER A 147 54.96 -25.82 12.96
C SER A 147 55.84 -27.01 12.51
N ALA A 148 56.93 -26.77 11.77
CA ALA A 148 57.93 -27.77 11.37
C ALA A 148 59.34 -27.24 11.67
#